data_AF-F8V3F9-F1
#
_entry.id   AF-F8V3F9-F1
#
_cell.length_a   1.000
_cell.length_b   1.000
_cell.length_c   1.000
_cell.angle_alpha   90.00
_cell.angle_beta   90.00
_cell.angle_gamma   90.00
#
_symmetry.space_group_name_H-M   'P 1'
#
loop_
_entity.id
_entity.type
_entity.pdbx_description
1 polymer ?
#
loop_
_entity_poly.entity_id
_entity_poly.type
_entity_poly.pdbx_seq_one_letter_code
_entity_poly.pdbx_strand_id
1 'polypeptide(L)'
;GKYVVNGGISAWTLLNAYERNPAAFADGALHIPESGNNVPDVLDEARFEMEFLLGMQVPEGQPLAGMAHHKLHGLKWDAMPGLPPAESATRVLFPPSTAATLNLAATAAQCARIWKDIDADFSARCLKAAETAWQAANAHPDMLAAEFPELGGGAYGDKNVSDEFYWAAVELYLTTGKPEYQKYYTASADNLSAKAMFWADTAALGTVSLAVVGKDSAARESVVKAADEVLDNMQKSSNGYLSPLVSNNYQWGSNADALNRAVMLALAHDFTGQARYLDAAAEVMNYILGRNALNFSFVAGYGTQSLAHPHHRFWANQPANGFPPPPPGTLSGGPNGNPNDPSATAAGLVGKPPAKSYVDEIGSYSTNEVAINWNAPLA
;
A
#
# COMPACT_ATOMS: atom_id res chain seq x y z
N GLY A 1 -2.93 -14.13 -4.01
CA GLY A 1 -1.52 -14.51 -3.79
C GLY A 1 -0.97 -13.77 -2.60
N LYS A 2 0.34 -13.84 -2.36
CA LYS A 2 1.08 -12.98 -1.43
C LYS A 2 2.21 -12.32 -2.21
N TYR A 3 2.42 -11.01 -2.07
CA TYR A 3 3.25 -10.23 -3.00
C TYR A 3 4.15 -9.29 -2.20
N VAL A 4 5.46 -9.35 -2.41
CA VAL A 4 6.42 -8.55 -1.63
C VAL A 4 6.31 -7.06 -1.95
N VAL A 5 6.10 -6.70 -3.22
CA VAL A 5 5.96 -5.30 -3.64
C VAL A 5 4.70 -4.66 -3.04
N ASN A 6 3.55 -5.31 -3.16
CA ASN A 6 2.29 -4.80 -2.61
C ASN A 6 2.27 -4.86 -1.06
N GLY A 7 2.84 -5.91 -0.49
CA GLY A 7 3.05 -6.06 0.94
C GLY A 7 3.96 -5.00 1.53
N GLY A 8 5.02 -4.63 0.81
CA GLY A 8 5.99 -3.62 1.22
C GLY A 8 5.36 -2.26 1.50
N ILE A 9 4.65 -1.69 0.53
CA ILE A 9 3.94 -0.41 0.74
C ILE A 9 2.88 -0.52 1.85
N SER A 10 2.18 -1.65 1.95
CA SER A 10 1.11 -1.83 2.95
C SER A 10 1.66 -1.88 4.37
N ALA A 11 2.70 -2.69 4.60
CA ALA A 11 3.40 -2.75 5.88
C ALA A 11 4.02 -1.40 6.22
N TRP A 12 4.69 -0.75 5.26
CA TRP A 12 5.26 0.58 5.45
C TRP A 12 4.23 1.59 5.92
N THR A 13 3.02 1.61 5.34
CA THR A 13 1.99 2.58 5.70
C THR A 13 1.53 2.41 7.15
N LEU A 14 1.32 1.18 7.62
CA LEU A 14 0.95 0.91 9.02
C LEU A 14 2.08 1.30 9.98
N LEU A 15 3.32 0.96 9.63
CA LEU A 15 4.50 1.33 10.41
C LEU A 15 4.71 2.85 10.44
N ASN A 16 4.50 3.54 9.33
CA ASN A 16 4.60 4.99 9.24
C ASN A 16 3.51 5.69 10.06
N ALA A 17 2.28 5.16 10.05
CA ALA A 17 1.20 5.67 10.88
C ALA A 17 1.58 5.60 12.37
N TYR A 18 2.13 4.47 12.81
CA TYR A 18 2.68 4.33 14.16
C TYR A 18 3.80 5.33 14.43
N GLU A 19 4.83 5.42 13.58
CA GLU A 19 5.96 6.35 13.79
C GLU A 19 5.55 7.83 13.81
N ARG A 20 4.53 8.20 13.04
CA ARG A 20 3.96 9.55 13.01
C ARG A 20 3.32 9.91 14.35
N ASN A 21 2.56 8.98 14.96
CA ASN A 21 1.88 9.23 16.23
C ASN A 21 1.73 7.95 17.07
N PRO A 22 2.80 7.51 17.78
CA PRO A 22 2.77 6.27 18.54
C PRO A 22 1.66 6.25 19.61
N ALA A 23 1.33 7.41 20.18
CA ALA A 23 0.33 7.55 21.23
C ALA A 23 -1.12 7.30 20.75
N ALA A 24 -1.37 7.28 19.43
CA ALA A 24 -2.67 6.91 18.87
C ALA A 24 -2.91 5.40 18.84
N PHE A 25 -1.87 4.60 19.04
CA PHE A 25 -1.94 3.15 18.94
C PHE A 25 -1.60 2.52 20.29
N ALA A 26 -2.46 1.61 20.75
CA ALA A 26 -2.32 0.94 22.03
C ALA A 26 -2.41 -0.57 21.85
N ASP A 27 -1.84 -1.29 22.80
CA ASP A 27 -2.12 -2.71 23.00
C ASP A 27 -3.60 -2.92 23.35
N GLY A 28 -4.23 -3.94 22.80
CA GLY A 28 -5.63 -4.30 22.98
C GLY A 28 -6.63 -3.38 22.27
N ALA A 29 -6.16 -2.52 21.35
CA ALA A 29 -7.02 -1.65 20.56
C ALA A 29 -7.73 -2.39 19.42
N LEU A 30 -7.15 -3.49 18.94
CA LEU A 30 -7.72 -4.38 17.93
C LEU A 30 -8.22 -5.68 18.61
N HIS A 31 -8.94 -6.49 17.85
CA HIS A 31 -9.40 -7.81 18.29
C HIS A 31 -8.61 -8.90 17.56
N ILE A 32 -7.28 -8.91 17.76
CA ILE A 32 -6.36 -9.87 17.14
C ILE A 32 -5.79 -10.84 18.18
N PRO A 33 -5.26 -12.01 17.79
CA PRO A 33 -4.70 -12.98 18.73
C PRO A 33 -3.59 -12.44 19.63
N GLU A 34 -2.86 -11.44 19.16
CA GLU A 34 -1.70 -10.83 19.81
C GLU A 34 -2.09 -9.79 20.87
N SER A 35 -3.33 -9.29 20.86
CA SER A 35 -3.83 -8.29 21.81
C SER A 35 -3.63 -8.74 23.27
N GLY A 36 -3.01 -7.87 24.07
CA GLY A 36 -2.61 -8.10 25.46
C GLY A 36 -1.16 -8.54 25.65
N ASN A 37 -0.32 -8.46 24.61
CA ASN A 37 1.10 -8.83 24.64
C ASN A 37 2.04 -7.66 25.05
N ASN A 38 1.50 -6.48 25.35
CA ASN A 38 2.20 -5.21 25.60
C ASN A 38 2.88 -4.58 24.37
N VAL A 39 2.46 -4.95 23.16
CA VAL A 39 2.85 -4.32 21.89
C VAL A 39 1.62 -3.62 21.31
N PRO A 40 1.73 -2.42 20.72
CA PRO A 40 0.62 -1.82 20.02
C PRO A 40 0.10 -2.75 18.91
N ASP A 41 -1.18 -3.07 18.91
CA ASP A 41 -1.76 -4.09 18.01
C ASP A 41 -1.51 -3.80 16.52
N VAL A 42 -1.39 -2.53 16.11
CA VAL A 42 -1.02 -2.15 14.73
C VAL A 42 0.37 -2.65 14.34
N LEU A 43 1.29 -2.72 15.29
CA LEU A 43 2.62 -3.27 15.09
C LEU A 43 2.58 -4.79 15.01
N ASP A 44 1.73 -5.47 15.79
CA ASP A 44 1.54 -6.91 15.65
C ASP A 44 0.98 -7.28 14.27
N GLU A 45 -0.01 -6.54 13.78
CA GLU A 45 -0.54 -6.72 12.42
C GLU A 45 0.56 -6.47 11.36
N ALA A 46 1.35 -5.39 11.51
CA ALA A 46 2.46 -5.12 10.60
C ALA A 46 3.57 -6.19 10.69
N ARG A 47 3.82 -6.75 11.88
CA ARG A 47 4.78 -7.84 12.09
C ARG A 47 4.38 -9.09 11.32
N PHE A 48 3.10 -9.38 11.21
CA PHE A 48 2.60 -10.53 10.44
C PHE A 48 3.05 -10.46 8.97
N GLU A 49 2.89 -9.29 8.32
CA GLU A 49 3.39 -9.10 6.96
C GLU A 49 4.92 -9.06 6.92
N MET A 50 5.59 -8.41 7.89
CA MET A 50 7.05 -8.40 7.95
C MET A 50 7.67 -9.80 8.06
N GLU A 51 7.07 -10.72 8.82
CA GLU A 51 7.54 -12.10 8.89
C GLU A 51 7.43 -12.81 7.53
N PHE A 52 6.36 -12.54 6.77
CA PHE A 52 6.25 -12.99 5.39
C PHE A 52 7.33 -12.37 4.50
N LEU A 53 7.52 -11.05 4.53
CA LEU A 53 8.53 -10.36 3.70
C LEU A 53 9.95 -10.89 3.99
N LEU A 54 10.31 -11.06 5.27
CA LEU A 54 11.57 -11.67 5.68
C LEU A 54 11.70 -13.12 5.18
N GLY A 55 10.61 -13.88 5.20
CA GLY A 55 10.58 -15.25 4.68
C GLY A 55 10.69 -15.36 3.16
N MET A 56 10.52 -14.27 2.42
CA MET A 56 10.67 -14.21 0.96
C MET A 56 12.09 -13.91 0.50
N GLN A 57 13.02 -13.62 1.42
CA GLN A 57 14.43 -13.42 1.10
C GLN A 57 15.10 -14.76 0.73
N VAL A 58 15.81 -14.78 -0.39
CA VAL A 58 16.60 -15.93 -0.81
C VAL A 58 17.74 -16.15 0.19
N PRO A 59 17.86 -17.35 0.79
CA PRO A 59 18.82 -17.59 1.86
C PRO A 59 20.27 -17.65 1.34
N GLU A 60 21.21 -17.41 2.26
CA GLU A 60 22.65 -17.52 1.99
C GLU A 60 23.02 -18.88 1.38
N GLY A 61 23.95 -18.87 0.42
CA GLY A 61 24.40 -20.08 -0.28
C GLY A 61 23.50 -20.53 -1.44
N GLN A 62 22.33 -19.92 -1.63
CA GLN A 62 21.50 -20.13 -2.82
C GLN A 62 21.84 -19.13 -3.95
N PRO A 63 21.54 -19.45 -5.22
CA PRO A 63 21.62 -18.47 -6.30
C PRO A 63 20.73 -17.26 -5.99
N LEU A 64 21.25 -16.05 -6.18
CA LEU A 64 20.58 -14.77 -5.85
C LEU A 64 20.34 -14.55 -4.34
N ALA A 65 21.17 -15.15 -3.47
CA ALA A 65 21.15 -14.90 -2.03
C ALA A 65 21.00 -13.41 -1.68
N GLY A 66 20.08 -13.10 -0.77
CA GLY A 66 19.76 -11.74 -0.34
C GLY A 66 18.67 -11.03 -1.16
N MET A 67 18.44 -11.43 -2.41
CA MET A 67 17.29 -10.94 -3.19
C MET A 67 15.97 -11.44 -2.56
N ALA A 68 14.85 -10.77 -2.83
CA ALA A 68 13.53 -11.21 -2.38
C ALA A 68 12.69 -11.74 -3.55
N HIS A 69 12.07 -12.91 -3.36
CA HIS A 69 11.07 -13.45 -4.28
C HIS A 69 9.94 -12.45 -4.50
N HIS A 70 9.56 -12.18 -5.75
CA HIS A 70 8.61 -11.11 -6.05
C HIS A 70 7.21 -11.39 -5.47
N LYS A 71 6.77 -12.66 -5.53
CA LYS A 71 5.45 -13.10 -5.11
C LYS A 71 5.36 -14.62 -4.92
N LEU A 72 4.30 -15.04 -4.26
CA LEU A 72 3.90 -16.44 -4.09
C LEU A 72 2.41 -16.59 -4.38
N HIS A 73 2.06 -17.43 -5.35
CA HIS A 73 0.67 -17.78 -5.64
C HIS A 73 0.55 -19.13 -6.36
N GLY A 74 -0.69 -19.54 -6.66
CA GLY A 74 -0.98 -20.75 -7.42
C GLY A 74 -0.75 -20.56 -8.91
N LEU A 75 -0.59 -21.67 -9.63
CA LEU A 75 -0.41 -21.67 -11.09
C LEU A 75 -1.67 -21.26 -11.87
N LYS A 76 -2.84 -21.28 -11.25
CA LYS A 76 -4.11 -20.86 -11.85
C LYS A 76 -4.90 -20.02 -10.87
N TRP A 77 -5.79 -19.18 -11.38
CA TRP A 77 -6.72 -18.44 -10.56
C TRP A 77 -7.73 -19.41 -9.93
N ASP A 78 -7.88 -19.34 -8.61
CA ASP A 78 -8.91 -20.12 -7.91
C ASP A 78 -10.30 -19.62 -8.32
N ALA A 79 -11.24 -20.55 -8.41
CA ALA A 79 -12.65 -20.26 -8.69
C ALA A 79 -13.28 -19.37 -7.60
N MET A 80 -14.39 -18.73 -7.95
CA MET A 80 -15.14 -17.83 -7.06
C MET A 80 -16.64 -18.18 -7.05
N PRO A 81 -17.31 -18.14 -5.88
CA PRO A 81 -16.72 -17.95 -4.55
C PRO A 81 -15.94 -19.18 -4.05
N GLY A 82 -15.07 -18.99 -3.08
CA GLY A 82 -14.25 -20.07 -2.52
C GLY A 82 -13.47 -19.64 -1.26
N LEU A 83 -13.28 -20.58 -0.34
CA LEU A 83 -12.36 -20.38 0.79
C LEU A 83 -10.97 -20.91 0.37
N PRO A 84 -9.90 -20.11 0.47
CA PRO A 84 -8.55 -20.62 0.26
C PRO A 84 -8.28 -21.77 1.23
N PRO A 85 -7.69 -22.89 0.78
CA PRO A 85 -7.35 -23.98 1.68
C PRO A 85 -6.24 -23.52 2.65
N ALA A 86 -6.28 -24.02 3.89
CA ALA A 86 -5.26 -23.74 4.89
C ALA A 86 -3.87 -24.26 4.47
N GLU A 87 -3.84 -25.36 3.72
CA GLU A 87 -2.62 -25.95 3.14
C GLU A 87 -2.75 -26.10 1.63
N SER A 88 -1.65 -25.91 0.90
CA SER A 88 -1.66 -25.98 -0.56
C SER A 88 -0.31 -26.42 -1.12
N ALA A 89 -0.29 -27.56 -1.82
CA ALA A 89 0.89 -28.06 -2.53
C ALA A 89 1.10 -27.42 -3.92
N THR A 90 0.18 -26.57 -4.37
CA THR A 90 0.20 -25.95 -5.71
C THR A 90 0.69 -24.49 -5.72
N ARG A 91 1.18 -24.00 -4.58
CA ARG A 91 1.76 -22.65 -4.45
C ARG A 91 3.22 -22.68 -4.88
N VAL A 92 3.63 -21.70 -5.66
CA VAL A 92 5.01 -21.58 -6.13
C VAL A 92 5.58 -20.21 -5.81
N LEU A 93 6.88 -20.17 -5.53
CA LEU A 93 7.65 -18.93 -5.46
C LEU A 93 7.95 -18.47 -6.88
N PHE A 94 7.70 -17.19 -7.14
CA PHE A 94 8.08 -16.55 -8.39
C PHE A 94 9.51 -16.01 -8.29
N PRO A 95 10.22 -15.82 -9.42
CA PRO A 95 11.58 -15.30 -9.40
C PRO A 95 11.72 -14.02 -8.56
N PRO A 96 12.89 -13.81 -7.92
CA PRO A 96 13.19 -12.54 -7.28
C PRO A 96 13.09 -11.35 -8.25
N SER A 97 12.82 -10.17 -7.71
CA SER A 97 12.95 -8.92 -8.45
C SER A 97 13.64 -7.84 -7.63
N THR A 98 14.26 -6.87 -8.30
CA THR A 98 14.92 -5.74 -7.66
C THR A 98 13.92 -4.91 -6.84
N ALA A 99 12.75 -4.59 -7.39
CA ALA A 99 11.66 -3.91 -6.67
C ALA A 99 11.26 -4.63 -5.37
N ALA A 100 11.06 -5.95 -5.42
CA ALA A 100 10.71 -6.73 -4.23
C ALA A 100 11.84 -6.73 -3.20
N THR A 101 13.08 -6.83 -3.67
CA THR A 101 14.27 -6.80 -2.80
C THR A 101 14.41 -5.45 -2.11
N LEU A 102 14.15 -4.34 -2.80
CA LEU A 102 14.22 -3.00 -2.23
C LEU A 102 13.03 -2.68 -1.32
N ASN A 103 11.82 -3.17 -1.64
CA ASN A 103 10.67 -3.13 -0.73
C ASN A 103 11.00 -3.84 0.59
N LEU A 104 11.62 -5.03 0.53
CA LEU A 104 12.11 -5.73 1.72
C LEU A 104 13.19 -4.90 2.45
N ALA A 105 14.16 -4.34 1.72
CA ALA A 105 15.23 -3.54 2.32
C ALA A 105 14.68 -2.35 3.11
N ALA A 106 13.74 -1.62 2.51
CA ALA A 106 13.13 -0.43 3.08
C ALA A 106 12.29 -0.76 4.33
N THR A 107 11.36 -1.71 4.20
CA THR A 107 10.47 -2.10 5.31
C THR A 107 11.20 -2.82 6.43
N ALA A 108 12.23 -3.62 6.14
CA ALA A 108 13.04 -4.27 7.16
C ALA A 108 13.94 -3.27 7.91
N ALA A 109 14.42 -2.21 7.25
CA ALA A 109 15.10 -1.12 7.95
C ALA A 109 14.14 -0.39 8.91
N GLN A 110 12.93 -0.07 8.45
CA GLN A 110 11.87 0.51 9.29
C GLN A 110 11.48 -0.39 10.47
N CYS A 111 11.27 -1.68 10.22
CA CYS A 111 11.07 -2.68 11.27
C CYS A 111 12.20 -2.63 12.31
N ALA A 112 13.46 -2.62 11.88
CA ALA A 112 14.59 -2.66 12.79
C ALA A 112 14.59 -1.49 13.80
N ARG A 113 14.32 -0.26 13.35
CA ARG A 113 14.29 0.89 14.26
C ARG A 113 13.08 0.91 15.18
N ILE A 114 11.90 0.47 14.70
CA ILE A 114 10.67 0.45 15.51
C ILE A 114 10.78 -0.61 16.61
N TRP A 115 11.23 -1.82 16.28
CA TRP A 115 11.27 -2.93 17.22
C TRP A 115 12.48 -2.94 18.16
N LYS A 116 13.42 -2.00 18.02
CA LYS A 116 14.68 -1.99 18.79
C LYS A 116 14.48 -2.18 20.30
N ASP A 117 13.48 -1.51 20.87
CA ASP A 117 13.16 -1.54 22.30
C ASP A 117 11.91 -2.38 22.61
N ILE A 118 11.32 -3.06 21.62
CA ILE A 118 10.13 -3.91 21.74
C ILE A 118 10.54 -5.39 21.71
N ASP A 119 11.32 -5.78 20.69
CA ASP A 119 11.84 -7.12 20.47
C ASP A 119 13.20 -6.99 19.76
N ALA A 120 14.28 -6.97 20.56
CA ALA A 120 15.63 -6.72 20.08
C ALA A 120 16.14 -7.79 19.10
N ASP A 121 15.70 -9.05 19.25
CA ASP A 121 16.08 -10.15 18.37
C ASP A 121 15.39 -10.00 17.00
N PHE A 122 14.10 -9.64 17.00
CA PHE A 122 13.37 -9.33 15.77
C PHE A 122 13.94 -8.10 15.07
N SER A 123 14.25 -7.04 15.82
CA SER A 123 14.93 -5.84 15.32
C SER A 123 16.25 -6.18 14.63
N ALA A 124 17.11 -6.98 15.26
CA ALA A 124 18.39 -7.39 14.71
C ALA A 124 18.23 -8.24 13.43
N ARG A 125 17.23 -9.14 13.40
CA ARG A 125 16.88 -9.93 12.21
C ARG A 125 16.44 -9.03 11.06
N CYS A 126 15.58 -8.04 11.35
CA CYS A 126 15.13 -7.05 10.38
C CYS A 126 16.30 -6.25 9.80
N LEU A 127 17.20 -5.73 10.65
CA LEU A 127 18.35 -4.95 10.17
C LEU A 127 19.28 -5.77 9.28
N LYS A 128 19.59 -7.01 9.69
CA LYS A 128 20.41 -7.92 8.90
C LYS A 128 19.78 -8.17 7.52
N ALA A 129 18.48 -8.46 7.48
CA ALA A 129 17.77 -8.69 6.22
C ALA A 129 17.80 -7.45 5.31
N ALA A 130 17.64 -6.25 5.90
CA ALA A 130 17.63 -4.99 5.18
C ALA A 130 18.96 -4.70 4.48
N GLU A 131 20.07 -4.79 5.21
CA GLU A 131 21.40 -4.55 4.65
C GLU A 131 21.80 -5.62 3.60
N THR A 132 21.41 -6.87 3.83
CA THR A 132 21.62 -7.97 2.88
C THR A 132 20.85 -7.74 1.58
N ALA A 133 19.58 -7.33 1.69
CA ALA A 133 18.74 -7.02 0.53
C ALA A 133 19.27 -5.83 -0.27
N TRP A 134 19.70 -4.77 0.42
CA TRP A 134 20.34 -3.62 -0.23
C TRP A 134 21.57 -4.02 -1.05
N GLN A 135 22.46 -4.82 -0.48
CA GLN A 135 23.66 -5.29 -1.18
C GLN A 135 23.30 -6.15 -2.41
N ALA A 136 22.34 -7.06 -2.26
CA ALA A 136 21.87 -7.92 -3.35
C ALA A 136 21.21 -7.10 -4.49
N ALA A 137 20.37 -6.12 -4.15
CA ALA A 137 19.75 -5.23 -5.13
C ALA A 137 20.78 -4.41 -5.91
N ASN A 138 21.84 -3.91 -5.26
CA ASN A 138 22.93 -3.22 -5.94
C ASN A 138 23.75 -4.14 -6.87
N ALA A 139 23.83 -5.44 -6.56
CA ALA A 139 24.47 -6.43 -7.43
C ALA A 139 23.57 -6.86 -8.61
N HIS A 140 22.25 -6.68 -8.49
CA HIS A 140 21.24 -7.05 -9.47
C HIS A 140 20.22 -5.91 -9.70
N PRO A 141 20.65 -4.72 -10.16
CA PRO A 141 19.80 -3.53 -10.19
C PRO A 141 18.73 -3.56 -11.30
N ASP A 142 18.86 -4.45 -12.28
CA ASP A 142 18.02 -4.55 -13.49
C ASP A 142 17.21 -5.86 -13.55
N MET A 143 17.14 -6.62 -12.46
CA MET A 143 16.33 -7.83 -12.35
C MET A 143 14.85 -7.48 -12.11
N LEU A 144 14.21 -6.94 -13.15
CA LEU A 144 12.81 -6.54 -13.12
C LEU A 144 11.88 -7.77 -13.01
N ALA A 145 10.66 -7.53 -12.52
CA ALA A 145 9.69 -8.60 -12.29
C ALA A 145 9.31 -9.30 -13.61
N ALA A 146 9.44 -10.62 -13.65
CA ALA A 146 8.99 -11.42 -14.78
C ALA A 146 7.45 -11.52 -14.80
N GLU A 147 6.86 -11.34 -15.97
CA GLU A 147 5.41 -11.44 -16.17
C GLU A 147 5.02 -12.84 -16.64
N PHE A 148 4.00 -13.40 -15.97
CA PHE A 148 3.41 -14.71 -16.29
C PHE A 148 1.88 -14.57 -16.37
N PRO A 149 1.35 -13.86 -17.39
CA PRO A 149 -0.07 -13.50 -17.47
C PRO A 149 -1.02 -14.72 -17.52
N GLU A 150 -0.52 -15.88 -17.91
CA GLU A 150 -1.23 -17.15 -17.94
C GLU A 150 -1.39 -17.80 -16.55
N LEU A 151 -0.70 -17.31 -15.52
CA LEU A 151 -0.71 -17.88 -14.17
C LEU A 151 -1.66 -17.13 -13.22
N GLY A 152 -1.92 -17.75 -12.06
CA GLY A 152 -2.99 -17.39 -11.13
C GLY A 152 -2.79 -16.17 -10.24
N GLY A 153 -2.11 -15.13 -10.71
CA GLY A 153 -1.84 -13.96 -9.87
C GLY A 153 -1.45 -12.71 -10.65
N GLY A 154 -1.78 -11.55 -10.07
CA GLY A 154 -1.45 -10.23 -10.62
C GLY A 154 0.06 -10.07 -10.85
N ALA A 155 0.41 -9.27 -11.86
CA ALA A 155 1.79 -9.06 -12.28
C ALA A 155 2.61 -8.33 -11.21
N TYR A 156 2.12 -7.17 -10.75
CA TYR A 156 2.88 -6.18 -9.96
C TYR A 156 4.23 -5.84 -10.61
N GLY A 157 4.24 -5.77 -11.94
CA GLY A 157 5.43 -5.48 -12.72
C GLY A 157 5.75 -3.99 -12.73
N ASP A 158 7.04 -3.68 -12.59
CA ASP A 158 7.58 -2.34 -12.73
C ASP A 158 8.83 -2.38 -13.62
N LYS A 159 9.01 -1.33 -14.43
CA LYS A 159 10.13 -1.13 -15.34
C LYS A 159 11.11 -0.07 -14.86
N ASN A 160 10.73 0.70 -13.83
CA ASN A 160 11.62 1.58 -13.11
C ASN A 160 11.81 1.02 -11.68
N VAL A 161 12.99 1.20 -11.10
CA VAL A 161 13.21 0.88 -9.69
C VAL A 161 14.03 1.95 -8.97
N SER A 162 14.19 3.13 -9.60
CA SER A 162 14.99 4.22 -9.04
C SER A 162 14.37 4.77 -7.76
N ASP A 163 13.04 4.78 -7.71
CA ASP A 163 12.25 5.22 -6.58
C ASP A 163 12.32 4.22 -5.41
N GLU A 164 12.30 2.90 -5.64
CA GLU A 164 12.54 1.94 -4.55
C GLU A 164 13.98 2.01 -4.02
N PHE A 165 14.96 2.27 -4.89
CA PHE A 165 16.34 2.47 -4.45
C PHE A 165 16.45 3.72 -3.57
N TYR A 166 15.79 4.82 -3.96
CA TYR A 166 15.70 6.01 -3.13
C TYR A 166 15.04 5.73 -1.78
N TRP A 167 13.87 5.08 -1.79
CA TRP A 167 13.13 4.75 -0.58
C TRP A 167 13.95 3.85 0.36
N ALA A 168 14.53 2.75 -0.13
CA ALA A 168 15.34 1.86 0.68
C ALA A 168 16.57 2.55 1.27
N ALA A 169 17.25 3.40 0.49
CA ALA A 169 18.39 4.18 0.98
C ALA A 169 17.99 5.14 2.11
N VAL A 170 16.83 5.80 2.00
CA VAL A 170 16.30 6.64 3.08
C VAL A 170 16.06 5.84 4.34
N GLU A 171 15.34 4.71 4.26
CA GLU A 171 14.98 3.92 5.44
C GLU A 171 16.22 3.34 6.13
N LEU A 172 17.20 2.87 5.34
CA LEU A 172 18.49 2.41 5.85
C LEU A 172 19.29 3.53 6.51
N TYR A 173 19.29 4.74 5.92
CA TYR A 173 19.93 5.90 6.54
C TYR A 173 19.29 6.26 7.88
N LEU A 174 17.96 6.40 7.93
CA LEU A 174 17.24 6.76 9.16
C LEU A 174 17.44 5.72 10.27
N THR A 175 17.66 4.46 9.91
CA THR A 175 17.86 3.35 10.85
C THR A 175 19.31 3.24 11.34
N THR A 176 20.29 3.50 10.47
CA THR A 176 21.70 3.18 10.75
C THR A 176 22.62 4.40 10.89
N GLY A 177 22.23 5.55 10.33
CA GLY A 177 23.06 6.74 10.21
C GLY A 177 24.26 6.60 9.26
N LYS A 178 24.37 5.51 8.50
CA LYS A 178 25.54 5.25 7.65
C LYS A 178 25.62 6.22 6.45
N PRO A 179 26.77 6.88 6.20
CA PRO A 179 26.91 7.90 5.17
C PRO A 179 26.67 7.42 3.74
N GLU A 180 26.92 6.16 3.43
CA GLU A 180 26.73 5.61 2.08
C GLU A 180 25.28 5.70 1.61
N TYR A 181 24.31 5.47 2.50
CA TYR A 181 22.89 5.56 2.21
C TYR A 181 22.48 7.02 2.00
N GLN A 182 23.02 7.93 2.83
CA GLN A 182 22.80 9.37 2.66
C GLN A 182 23.28 9.89 1.32
N LYS A 183 24.52 9.51 0.97
CA LYS A 183 25.11 9.86 -0.32
C LYS A 183 24.27 9.35 -1.48
N TYR A 184 23.72 8.13 -1.36
CA TYR A 184 22.87 7.55 -2.39
C TYR A 184 21.57 8.35 -2.55
N TYR A 185 20.76 8.48 -1.49
CA TYR A 185 19.43 9.10 -1.63
C TYR A 185 19.53 10.58 -2.02
N THR A 186 20.56 11.30 -1.55
CA THR A 186 20.76 12.72 -1.88
C THR A 186 21.08 12.93 -3.36
N ALA A 187 21.75 11.95 -4.00
CA ALA A 187 22.10 11.99 -5.42
C ALA A 187 21.00 11.42 -6.33
N SER A 188 19.93 10.85 -5.78
CA SER A 188 18.83 10.28 -6.55
C SER A 188 18.06 11.36 -7.31
N ALA A 189 17.60 11.04 -8.52
CA ALA A 189 16.67 11.88 -9.27
C ALA A 189 15.28 11.98 -8.59
N ASP A 190 14.94 11.00 -7.75
CA ASP A 190 13.70 10.93 -7.01
C ASP A 190 13.77 11.64 -5.65
N ASN A 191 14.91 12.26 -5.32
CA ASN A 191 15.13 12.92 -4.04
C ASN A 191 14.07 13.99 -3.76
N LEU A 192 13.38 13.85 -2.62
CA LEU A 192 12.30 14.73 -2.15
C LEU A 192 11.06 14.75 -3.08
N SER A 193 10.91 13.76 -3.96
CA SER A 193 9.65 13.54 -4.69
C SER A 193 8.54 13.21 -3.71
N ALA A 194 7.46 13.97 -3.73
CA ALA A 194 6.26 13.78 -2.90
C ALA A 194 5.00 13.56 -3.76
N LYS A 195 5.16 13.02 -4.97
CA LYS A 195 4.03 12.61 -5.81
C LYS A 195 3.21 11.55 -5.08
N ALA A 196 1.90 11.49 -5.33
CA ALA A 196 1.04 10.51 -4.67
C ALA A 196 1.58 9.09 -4.88
N MET A 197 1.94 8.43 -3.78
CA MET A 197 2.56 7.11 -3.80
C MET A 197 1.59 6.03 -4.26
N PHE A 198 2.13 5.00 -4.91
CA PHE A 198 1.47 3.71 -5.10
C PHE A 198 2.52 2.60 -5.15
N TRP A 199 2.10 1.36 -5.36
CA TRP A 199 2.99 0.19 -5.28
C TRP A 199 4.16 0.19 -6.29
N ALA A 200 4.13 1.03 -7.34
CA ALA A 200 5.17 1.17 -8.37
C ALA A 200 5.67 2.63 -8.55
N ASP A 201 5.36 3.52 -7.60
CA ASP A 201 6.07 4.79 -7.44
C ASP A 201 6.15 5.05 -5.94
N THR A 202 7.29 4.66 -5.39
CA THR A 202 7.56 4.55 -3.95
C THR A 202 8.41 5.70 -3.43
N ALA A 203 8.78 6.66 -4.27
CA ALA A 203 9.70 7.73 -3.88
C ALA A 203 9.13 8.56 -2.71
N ALA A 204 7.82 8.84 -2.76
CA ALA A 204 7.14 9.55 -1.69
C ALA A 204 7.20 8.84 -0.32
N LEU A 205 7.34 7.52 -0.27
CA LEU A 205 7.51 6.79 0.99
C LEU A 205 8.80 7.22 1.70
N GLY A 206 9.91 7.30 0.96
CA GLY A 206 11.19 7.83 1.46
C GLY A 206 11.07 9.29 1.88
N THR A 207 10.48 10.15 1.05
CA THR A 207 10.31 11.58 1.38
C THR A 207 9.46 11.77 2.65
N VAL A 208 8.39 10.98 2.82
CA VAL A 208 7.56 11.01 4.03
C VAL A 208 8.36 10.56 5.25
N SER A 209 9.16 9.49 5.16
CA SER A 209 10.02 9.06 6.27
C SER A 209 11.07 10.11 6.65
N LEU A 210 11.67 10.82 5.68
CA LEU A 210 12.55 11.96 5.96
C LEU A 210 11.79 13.10 6.70
N ALA A 211 10.56 13.40 6.28
CA ALA A 211 9.76 14.48 6.86
C ALA A 211 9.27 14.17 8.29
N VAL A 212 8.85 12.92 8.53
CA VAL A 212 8.27 12.45 9.80
C VAL A 212 9.36 12.07 10.80
N VAL A 213 10.20 11.10 10.45
CA VAL A 213 11.22 10.52 11.34
C VAL A 213 12.48 11.38 11.33
N GLY A 214 12.97 11.71 10.13
CA GLY A 214 14.17 12.55 9.96
C GLY A 214 13.96 14.01 10.35
N LYS A 215 12.69 14.46 10.41
CA LYS A 215 12.29 15.86 10.64
C LYS A 215 12.96 16.84 9.66
N ASP A 216 13.27 16.37 8.45
CA ASP A 216 13.93 17.15 7.41
C ASP A 216 12.98 18.25 6.89
N SER A 217 13.46 19.50 6.91
CA SER A 217 12.62 20.65 6.53
C SER A 217 12.29 20.68 5.04
N ALA A 218 13.23 20.27 4.17
CA ALA A 218 13.01 20.27 2.73
C ALA A 218 12.01 19.16 2.33
N ALA A 219 12.08 17.99 2.99
CA ALA A 219 11.09 16.93 2.83
C ALA A 219 9.69 17.38 3.27
N ARG A 220 9.58 18.09 4.41
CA ARG A 220 8.31 18.67 4.86
C ARG A 220 7.75 19.69 3.86
N GLU A 221 8.61 20.55 3.31
CA GLU A 221 8.21 21.50 2.26
C GLU A 221 7.70 20.78 1.00
N SER A 222 8.35 19.70 0.57
CA SER A 222 7.87 18.87 -0.55
C SER A 222 6.48 18.27 -0.29
N VAL A 223 6.24 17.75 0.92
CA VAL A 223 4.92 17.20 1.31
C VAL A 223 3.85 18.29 1.31
N VAL A 224 4.16 19.47 1.89
CA VAL A 224 3.24 20.62 1.90
C VAL A 224 2.91 21.08 0.48
N LYS A 225 3.90 21.12 -0.41
CA LYS A 225 3.68 21.46 -1.83
C LYS A 225 2.78 20.43 -2.53
N ALA A 226 3.00 19.14 -2.30
CA ALA A 226 2.13 18.10 -2.86
C ALA A 226 0.68 18.22 -2.33
N ALA A 227 0.51 18.54 -1.06
CA ALA A 227 -0.79 18.83 -0.45
C ALA A 227 -1.47 20.07 -1.06
N ASP A 228 -0.72 21.14 -1.34
CA ASP A 228 -1.23 22.32 -2.06
C ASP A 228 -1.72 21.96 -3.47
N GLU A 229 -0.99 21.11 -4.21
CA GLU A 229 -1.43 20.63 -5.53
C GLU A 229 -2.75 19.83 -5.44
N VAL A 230 -2.96 19.06 -4.37
CA VAL A 230 -4.23 18.35 -4.13
C VAL A 230 -5.36 19.35 -3.86
N LEU A 231 -5.12 20.35 -3.01
CA LEU A 231 -6.10 21.42 -2.73
C LEU A 231 -6.52 22.16 -4.00
N ASP A 232 -5.54 22.57 -4.82
CA ASP A 232 -5.79 23.27 -6.08
C ASP A 232 -6.67 22.43 -7.02
N ASN A 233 -6.49 21.10 -7.04
CA ASN A 233 -7.33 20.20 -7.82
C ASN A 233 -8.75 20.07 -7.25
N MET A 234 -8.88 19.98 -5.93
CA MET A 234 -10.17 19.88 -5.25
C MET A 234 -11.02 21.15 -5.44
N GLN A 235 -10.38 22.32 -5.46
CA GLN A 235 -11.06 23.63 -5.55
C GLN A 235 -11.38 24.09 -6.97
N LYS A 236 -10.99 23.34 -8.01
CA LYS A 236 -11.37 23.64 -9.39
C LYS A 236 -12.89 23.66 -9.53
N SER A 237 -13.42 24.68 -10.22
CA SER A 237 -14.86 24.81 -10.47
C SER A 237 -15.47 23.64 -11.25
N SER A 238 -14.66 22.87 -11.96
CA SER A 238 -15.04 21.63 -12.64
C SER A 238 -15.16 20.42 -11.70
N ASN A 239 -14.78 20.54 -10.44
CA ASN A 239 -14.78 19.47 -9.44
C ASN A 239 -15.96 19.60 -8.48
N GLY A 240 -17.14 19.13 -8.90
CA GLY A 240 -18.37 19.25 -8.11
C GLY A 240 -18.43 18.39 -6.84
N TYR A 241 -17.51 17.43 -6.66
CA TYR A 241 -17.47 16.51 -5.51
C TYR A 241 -16.31 16.79 -4.54
N LEU A 242 -15.48 17.80 -4.82
CA LEU A 242 -14.23 18.07 -4.12
C LEU A 242 -13.34 16.81 -4.03
N SER A 243 -13.37 15.98 -5.09
CA SER A 243 -12.57 14.76 -5.14
C SER A 243 -11.08 15.13 -5.25
N PRO A 244 -10.17 14.44 -4.56
CA PRO A 244 -8.73 14.67 -4.74
C PRO A 244 -8.21 14.15 -6.08
N LEU A 245 -9.06 13.48 -6.87
CA LEU A 245 -8.73 12.83 -8.13
C LEU A 245 -9.11 13.72 -9.32
N VAL A 246 -8.24 13.78 -10.34
CA VAL A 246 -8.59 14.28 -11.67
C VAL A 246 -8.89 13.11 -12.63
N SER A 247 -9.39 13.40 -13.84
CA SER A 247 -9.85 12.36 -14.78
C SER A 247 -8.83 11.23 -15.03
N ASN A 248 -7.54 11.54 -15.08
CA ASN A 248 -6.48 10.55 -15.30
C ASN A 248 -6.14 9.70 -14.05
N ASN A 249 -6.59 10.10 -12.85
CA ASN A 249 -6.38 9.36 -11.61
C ASN A 249 -7.39 8.23 -11.39
N TYR A 250 -8.48 8.19 -12.15
CA TYR A 250 -9.45 7.09 -12.09
C TYR A 250 -8.88 5.84 -12.77
N GLN A 251 -7.88 5.24 -12.15
CA GLN A 251 -7.27 3.96 -12.53
C GLN A 251 -7.77 2.85 -11.61
N TRP A 252 -7.33 1.61 -11.84
CA TRP A 252 -7.61 0.50 -10.94
C TRP A 252 -7.05 0.81 -9.54
N GLY A 253 -7.94 0.88 -8.54
CA GLY A 253 -7.56 1.26 -7.17
C GLY A 253 -7.55 2.78 -6.93
N SER A 254 -8.33 3.55 -7.68
CA SER A 254 -8.40 5.02 -7.55
C SER A 254 -8.74 5.52 -6.15
N ASN A 255 -9.49 4.75 -5.35
CA ASN A 255 -9.73 5.09 -3.95
C ASN A 255 -8.44 5.10 -3.11
N ALA A 256 -7.46 4.26 -3.43
CA ALA A 256 -6.16 4.30 -2.77
C ALA A 256 -5.33 5.51 -3.18
N ASP A 257 -5.40 5.95 -4.45
CA ASP A 257 -4.79 7.24 -4.87
C ASP A 257 -5.41 8.40 -4.06
N ALA A 258 -6.74 8.39 -3.88
CA ALA A 258 -7.42 9.39 -3.07
C ALA A 258 -6.94 9.38 -1.62
N LEU A 259 -6.85 8.20 -0.99
CA LEU A 259 -6.40 8.07 0.41
C LEU A 259 -4.90 8.38 0.59
N ASN A 260 -4.03 8.00 -0.34
CA ASN A 260 -2.62 8.38 -0.30
C ASN A 260 -2.43 9.90 -0.40
N ARG A 261 -3.31 10.61 -1.12
CA ARG A 261 -3.36 12.08 -1.10
C ARG A 261 -3.87 12.63 0.23
N ALA A 262 -4.83 11.95 0.88
CA ALA A 262 -5.28 12.31 2.22
C ALA A 262 -4.16 12.20 3.26
N VAL A 263 -3.28 11.20 3.13
CA VAL A 263 -2.06 11.09 3.97
C VAL A 263 -1.18 12.33 3.80
N MET A 264 -0.93 12.79 2.56
CA MET A 264 -0.16 14.01 2.31
C MET A 264 -0.81 15.27 2.90
N LEU A 265 -2.14 15.39 2.78
CA LEU A 265 -2.90 16.48 3.39
C LEU A 265 -2.79 16.46 4.92
N ALA A 266 -2.96 15.30 5.55
CA ALA A 266 -2.84 15.15 7.00
C ALA A 266 -1.42 15.51 7.50
N LEU A 267 -0.37 15.08 6.80
CA LEU A 267 1.01 15.45 7.12
C LEU A 267 1.27 16.94 6.94
N ALA A 268 0.74 17.55 5.88
CA ALA A 268 0.83 19.00 5.69
C ALA A 268 0.14 19.78 6.82
N HIS A 269 -0.97 19.26 7.35
CA HIS A 269 -1.59 19.82 8.56
C HIS A 269 -0.65 19.74 9.75
N ASP A 270 -0.02 18.58 10.03
CA ASP A 270 0.90 18.43 11.15
C ASP A 270 2.09 19.39 11.08
N PHE A 271 2.64 19.58 9.89
CA PHE A 271 3.84 20.39 9.69
C PHE A 271 3.57 21.90 9.73
N THR A 272 2.35 22.32 9.39
CA THR A 272 2.01 23.75 9.22
C THR A 272 0.99 24.28 10.24
N GLY A 273 0.20 23.42 10.86
CA GLY A 273 -0.95 23.76 11.70
C GLY A 273 -2.14 24.37 10.92
N GLN A 274 -2.10 24.41 9.59
CA GLN A 274 -3.15 25.06 8.81
C GLN A 274 -4.37 24.14 8.68
N ALA A 275 -5.54 24.63 9.13
CA ALA A 275 -6.79 23.87 9.12
C ALA A 275 -7.24 23.43 7.71
N ARG A 276 -6.91 24.22 6.67
CA ARG A 276 -7.29 23.93 5.28
C ARG A 276 -6.89 22.53 4.80
N TYR A 277 -5.76 22.00 5.30
CA TYR A 277 -5.29 20.67 4.93
C TYR A 277 -6.10 19.57 5.63
N LEU A 278 -6.42 19.76 6.91
CA LEU A 278 -7.28 18.84 7.66
C LEU A 278 -8.70 18.82 7.09
N ASP A 279 -9.25 20.00 6.78
CA ASP A 279 -10.56 20.13 6.14
C ASP A 279 -10.57 19.35 4.82
N ALA A 280 -9.55 19.50 3.99
CA ALA A 280 -9.45 18.77 2.73
C ALA A 280 -9.27 17.25 2.91
N ALA A 281 -8.51 16.81 3.91
CA ALA A 281 -8.41 15.37 4.23
C ALA A 281 -9.79 14.80 4.62
N ALA A 282 -10.58 15.56 5.40
CA ALA A 282 -11.97 15.20 5.71
C ALA A 282 -12.85 15.18 4.44
N GLU A 283 -12.62 16.08 3.48
CA GLU A 283 -13.33 16.06 2.20
C GLU A 283 -13.00 14.85 1.33
N VAL A 284 -11.77 14.32 1.42
CA VAL A 284 -11.45 13.01 0.82
C VAL A 284 -12.27 11.89 1.47
N MET A 285 -12.39 11.88 2.80
CA MET A 285 -13.23 10.89 3.48
C MET A 285 -14.72 11.03 3.12
N ASN A 286 -15.22 12.26 2.96
CA ASN A 286 -16.57 12.50 2.46
C ASN A 286 -16.76 11.89 1.06
N TYR A 287 -15.77 12.02 0.17
CA TYR A 287 -15.79 11.37 -1.14
C TYR A 287 -15.84 9.83 -1.01
N ILE A 288 -14.98 9.24 -0.19
CA ILE A 288 -14.91 7.78 0.03
C ILE A 288 -16.21 7.22 0.61
N LEU A 289 -16.87 7.97 1.51
CA LEU A 289 -18.05 7.55 2.26
C LEU A 289 -19.40 7.94 1.63
N GLY A 290 -19.40 8.52 0.42
CA GLY A 290 -20.64 8.67 -0.36
C GLY A 290 -20.83 10.00 -1.07
N ARG A 291 -20.05 11.04 -0.80
CA ARG A 291 -20.10 12.32 -1.55
C ARG A 291 -19.32 12.21 -2.86
N ASN A 292 -19.80 11.33 -3.73
CA ASN A 292 -19.24 11.04 -5.04
C ASN A 292 -20.36 10.88 -6.08
N ALA A 293 -19.97 10.71 -7.34
CA ALA A 293 -20.90 10.67 -8.48
C ALA A 293 -21.87 9.47 -8.48
N LEU A 294 -21.72 8.54 -7.54
CA LEU A 294 -22.51 7.32 -7.40
C LEU A 294 -23.39 7.34 -6.14
N ASN A 295 -23.22 8.32 -5.25
CA ASN A 295 -23.85 8.34 -3.92
C ASN A 295 -23.63 7.03 -3.15
N PHE A 296 -22.39 6.53 -3.20
CA PHE A 296 -22.02 5.19 -2.75
C PHE A 296 -20.82 5.23 -1.81
N SER A 297 -20.91 4.59 -0.64
CA SER A 297 -19.76 4.41 0.24
C SER A 297 -18.93 3.23 -0.23
N PHE A 298 -17.65 3.47 -0.53
CA PHE A 298 -16.75 2.41 -0.95
C PHE A 298 -16.24 1.53 0.21
N VAL A 299 -16.68 1.81 1.43
CA VAL A 299 -16.28 1.10 2.66
C VAL A 299 -17.43 0.24 3.15
N ALA A 300 -17.22 -1.07 3.22
CA ALA A 300 -18.22 -2.02 3.70
C ALA A 300 -18.68 -1.66 5.12
N GLY A 301 -19.99 -1.70 5.37
CA GLY A 301 -20.58 -1.46 6.69
C GLY A 301 -20.67 0.01 7.12
N TYR A 302 -20.26 0.96 6.29
CA TYR A 302 -20.36 2.40 6.57
C TYR A 302 -21.20 3.12 5.51
N GLY A 303 -22.19 3.89 5.93
CA GLY A 303 -23.12 4.59 5.04
C GLY A 303 -24.41 3.80 4.76
N THR A 304 -25.40 4.45 4.14
CA THR A 304 -26.71 3.83 3.84
C THR A 304 -26.71 2.99 2.57
N GLN A 305 -25.72 3.21 1.71
CA GLN A 305 -25.46 2.43 0.50
C GLN A 305 -23.94 2.22 0.42
N SER A 306 -23.49 1.00 0.72
CA SER A 306 -22.07 0.69 0.92
C SER A 306 -21.67 -0.58 0.19
N LEU A 307 -20.36 -0.77 0.00
CA LEU A 307 -19.77 -2.02 -0.51
C LEU A 307 -20.39 -3.27 0.13
N ALA A 308 -21.00 -4.12 -0.69
CA ALA A 308 -21.65 -5.35 -0.27
C ALA A 308 -21.21 -6.59 -1.06
N HIS A 309 -20.71 -6.44 -2.29
CA HIS A 309 -20.34 -7.54 -3.18
C HIS A 309 -18.93 -7.38 -3.77
N PRO A 310 -17.88 -7.23 -2.93
CA PRO A 310 -16.52 -7.07 -3.44
C PRO A 310 -16.10 -8.28 -4.27
N HIS A 311 -15.20 -8.06 -5.22
CA HIS A 311 -14.43 -9.12 -5.85
C HIS A 311 -13.45 -9.72 -4.81
N HIS A 312 -13.99 -10.59 -3.96
CA HIS A 312 -13.25 -11.31 -2.94
C HIS A 312 -13.74 -12.76 -2.88
N ARG A 313 -12.79 -13.71 -2.84
CA ARG A 313 -13.10 -15.14 -2.93
C ARG A 313 -14.02 -15.62 -1.80
N PHE A 314 -13.73 -15.20 -0.57
CA PHE A 314 -14.48 -15.64 0.61
C PHE A 314 -15.64 -14.72 0.97
N TRP A 315 -15.52 -13.41 0.74
CA TRP A 315 -16.52 -12.41 1.14
C TRP A 315 -17.54 -12.15 0.03
N ALA A 316 -18.08 -13.25 -0.52
CA ALA A 316 -18.93 -13.22 -1.69
C ALA A 316 -20.37 -12.75 -1.40
N ASN A 317 -20.73 -12.57 -0.13
CA ASN A 317 -22.07 -12.21 0.32
C ASN A 317 -23.15 -13.19 -0.20
N GLN A 318 -22.87 -14.49 -0.09
CA GLN A 318 -23.76 -15.59 -0.42
C GLN A 318 -23.97 -16.49 0.81
N PRO A 319 -24.67 -16.01 1.86
CA PRO A 319 -24.76 -16.71 3.14
C PRO A 319 -25.40 -18.09 3.05
N ALA A 320 -26.35 -18.28 2.12
CA ALA A 320 -26.95 -19.60 1.85
C ALA A 320 -25.94 -20.66 1.37
N ASN A 321 -24.80 -20.21 0.83
CA ASN A 321 -23.70 -21.05 0.35
C ASN A 321 -22.49 -21.02 1.29
N GLY A 322 -22.62 -20.44 2.50
CA GLY A 322 -21.54 -20.37 3.50
C GLY A 322 -20.52 -19.24 3.27
N PHE A 323 -20.81 -18.28 2.39
CA PHE A 323 -19.92 -17.14 2.13
C PHE A 323 -20.48 -15.86 2.75
N PRO A 324 -19.81 -15.27 3.76
CA PRO A 324 -20.30 -14.09 4.46
C PRO A 324 -20.20 -12.82 3.58
N PRO A 325 -20.88 -11.73 3.97
CA PRO A 325 -20.57 -10.38 3.47
C PRO A 325 -19.14 -9.96 3.87
N PRO A 326 -18.56 -8.92 3.23
CA PRO A 326 -17.30 -8.36 3.69
C PRO A 326 -17.41 -7.80 5.12
N PRO A 327 -16.34 -7.92 5.94
CA PRO A 327 -16.31 -7.29 7.25
C PRO A 327 -16.36 -5.75 7.11
N PRO A 328 -16.95 -5.04 8.10
CA PRO A 328 -16.94 -3.59 8.12
C PRO A 328 -15.52 -3.03 8.03
N GLY A 329 -15.33 -1.92 7.30
CA GLY A 329 -14.02 -1.30 7.09
C GLY A 329 -13.27 -1.82 5.85
N THR A 330 -13.80 -2.81 5.13
CA THR A 330 -13.23 -3.27 3.85
C THR A 330 -13.39 -2.20 2.77
N LEU A 331 -12.30 -1.83 2.09
CA LEU A 331 -12.31 -0.80 1.04
C LEU A 331 -12.29 -1.41 -0.36
N SER A 332 -13.21 -0.96 -1.20
CA SER A 332 -13.20 -1.25 -2.64
C SER A 332 -12.19 -0.39 -3.38
N GLY A 333 -11.58 -0.95 -4.44
CA GLY A 333 -10.67 -0.21 -5.34
C GLY A 333 -11.29 1.04 -5.96
N GLY A 334 -12.61 1.03 -6.20
CA GLY A 334 -13.37 2.20 -6.63
C GLY A 334 -13.41 2.42 -8.15
N PRO A 335 -13.86 3.61 -8.59
CA PRO A 335 -14.10 3.83 -10.00
C PRO A 335 -12.83 3.76 -10.85
N ASN A 336 -12.89 3.02 -11.95
CA ASN A 336 -11.81 2.88 -12.92
C ASN A 336 -12.30 3.39 -14.28
N GLY A 337 -11.64 4.40 -14.83
CA GLY A 337 -12.01 5.04 -16.10
C GLY A 337 -11.83 4.14 -17.31
N ASN A 338 -11.02 3.07 -17.21
CA ASN A 338 -10.79 2.09 -18.26
C ASN A 338 -10.96 0.66 -17.72
N PRO A 339 -12.16 0.29 -17.23
CA PRO A 339 -12.37 -1.04 -16.67
C PRO A 339 -12.37 -2.06 -17.81
N ASN A 340 -11.76 -3.22 -17.57
CA ASN A 340 -11.51 -4.24 -18.60
C ASN A 340 -12.05 -5.62 -18.24
N ASP A 341 -12.83 -5.72 -17.16
CA ASP A 341 -13.44 -6.98 -16.73
C ASP A 341 -14.81 -7.23 -17.39
N PRO A 342 -15.23 -8.51 -17.53
CA PRO A 342 -16.50 -8.85 -18.14
C PRO A 342 -17.72 -8.24 -17.43
N SER A 343 -17.67 -8.08 -16.11
CA SER A 343 -18.80 -7.58 -15.31
C SER A 343 -18.96 -6.07 -15.49
N ALA A 344 -17.86 -5.33 -15.52
CA ALA A 344 -17.83 -3.91 -15.86
C ALA A 344 -18.32 -3.65 -17.29
N THR A 345 -17.95 -4.54 -18.23
CA THR A 345 -18.45 -4.49 -19.62
C THR A 345 -19.96 -4.72 -19.66
N ALA A 346 -20.45 -5.76 -18.98
CA ALA A 346 -21.87 -6.07 -18.91
C ALA A 346 -22.69 -4.96 -18.22
N ALA A 347 -22.12 -4.29 -17.22
CA ALA A 347 -22.70 -3.11 -16.57
C ALA A 347 -22.62 -1.81 -17.40
N GLY A 348 -22.04 -1.89 -18.61
CA GLY A 348 -21.91 -0.76 -19.54
C GLY A 348 -21.05 0.37 -18.98
N LEU A 349 -19.96 0.04 -18.26
CA LEU A 349 -19.07 1.05 -17.67
C LEU A 349 -18.09 1.67 -18.67
N VAL A 350 -17.75 0.95 -19.75
CA VAL A 350 -16.80 1.42 -20.77
C VAL A 350 -17.34 2.69 -21.44
N GLY A 351 -16.54 3.76 -21.40
CA GLY A 351 -16.89 5.07 -21.96
C GLY A 351 -17.80 5.94 -21.08
N LYS A 352 -18.19 5.48 -19.88
CA LYS A 352 -18.84 6.36 -18.88
C LYS A 352 -17.84 7.40 -18.35
N PRO A 353 -18.33 8.53 -17.81
CA PRO A 353 -17.48 9.45 -17.06
C PRO A 353 -16.71 8.69 -15.97
N PRO A 354 -15.37 8.87 -15.84
CA PRO A 354 -14.54 8.00 -15.00
C PRO A 354 -15.02 7.87 -13.55
N ALA A 355 -15.52 8.96 -12.94
CA ALA A 355 -16.06 8.96 -11.58
C ALA A 355 -17.35 8.12 -11.40
N LYS A 356 -17.98 7.66 -12.49
CA LYS A 356 -19.17 6.80 -12.49
C LYS A 356 -18.86 5.37 -12.96
N SER A 357 -17.60 5.06 -13.26
CA SER A 357 -17.19 3.76 -13.80
C SER A 357 -16.89 2.78 -12.67
N TYR A 358 -17.94 2.40 -11.93
CA TYR A 358 -17.91 1.46 -10.81
C TYR A 358 -19.20 0.64 -10.78
N VAL A 359 -19.10 -0.60 -10.32
CA VAL A 359 -20.27 -1.45 -10.05
C VAL A 359 -19.97 -2.35 -8.84
N ASP A 360 -20.90 -2.42 -7.89
CA ASP A 360 -20.78 -3.30 -6.71
C ASP A 360 -21.20 -4.73 -7.05
N GLU A 361 -20.35 -5.42 -7.81
CA GLU A 361 -20.58 -6.79 -8.28
C GLU A 361 -19.32 -7.64 -8.07
N ILE A 362 -19.50 -8.85 -7.56
CA ILE A 362 -18.40 -9.77 -7.24
C ILE A 362 -17.53 -10.10 -8.45
N GLY A 363 -18.11 -10.06 -9.66
CA GLY A 363 -17.38 -10.33 -10.88
C GLY A 363 -16.54 -9.14 -11.38
N SER A 364 -16.65 -7.95 -10.80
CA SER A 364 -15.94 -6.75 -11.26
C SER A 364 -14.62 -6.53 -10.51
N TYR A 365 -13.59 -7.28 -10.88
CA TYR A 365 -12.27 -7.11 -10.28
C TYR A 365 -11.64 -5.74 -10.58
N SER A 366 -11.92 -5.14 -11.75
CA SER A 366 -11.25 -3.90 -12.17
C SER A 366 -11.83 -2.63 -11.51
N THR A 367 -12.98 -2.75 -10.84
CA THR A 367 -13.64 -1.64 -10.13
C THR A 367 -14.00 -1.97 -8.68
N ASN A 368 -14.11 -3.25 -8.32
CA ASN A 368 -14.68 -3.68 -7.04
C ASN A 368 -13.88 -4.73 -6.28
N GLU A 369 -12.61 -4.95 -6.63
CA GLU A 369 -11.70 -5.74 -5.80
C GLU A 369 -11.42 -5.06 -4.45
N VAL A 370 -10.73 -5.77 -3.56
CA VAL A 370 -10.22 -5.27 -2.27
C VAL A 370 -8.73 -5.63 -2.18
N ALA A 371 -7.91 -4.78 -1.56
CA ALA A 371 -6.47 -5.03 -1.44
C ALA A 371 -5.86 -4.40 -0.18
N ILE A 372 -4.78 -5.01 0.32
CA ILE A 372 -4.06 -4.54 1.51
C ILE A 372 -3.49 -3.12 1.32
N ASN A 373 -2.98 -2.79 0.13
CA ASN A 373 -2.42 -1.46 -0.16
C ASN A 373 -3.49 -0.38 -0.38
N TRP A 374 -4.78 -0.75 -0.33
CA TRP A 374 -5.90 0.19 -0.36
C TRP A 374 -6.44 0.41 1.04
N ASN A 375 -6.56 -0.66 1.83
CA ASN A 375 -6.94 -0.58 3.23
C ASN A 375 -5.86 0.06 4.12
N ALA A 376 -4.57 -0.11 3.80
CA ALA A 376 -3.48 0.48 4.60
C ALA A 376 -3.55 2.01 4.71
N PRO A 377 -3.75 2.81 3.64
CA PRO A 377 -3.92 4.26 3.78
C PRO A 377 -5.33 4.69 4.25
N LEU A 378 -6.28 3.76 4.39
CA LEU A 378 -7.57 4.02 5.05
C LEU A 378 -7.45 3.98 6.59
N ALA A 379 -6.61 3.06 7.10
CA ALA A 379 -6.29 2.92 8.51
C ALA A 379 -5.41 4.08 9.00
#